data_AF-A0A3D2NJP5-F1
#
_entry.id   AF-A0A3D2NJP5-F1
#
_cell.length_a   1.000
_cell.length_b   1.000
_cell.length_c   1.000
_cell.angle_alpha   90.00
_cell.angle_beta   90.00
_cell.angle_gamma   90.00
#
_symmetry.space_group_name_H-M   'P 1'
#
loop_
_entity.id
_entity.type
_entity.pdbx_description
1 polymer ?
#
loop_
_entity_poly.entity_id
_entity_poly.type
_entity_poly.pdbx_seq_one_letter_code
_entity_poly.pdbx_strand_id
1 'polypeptide(L)'
;MTITQEQSTWFHETFSKLVDNVEQVVLGKRHVIELAFTAMVSEGHLLLEDFPGTGKTSLARAMGQSVQGTSSRIQFTPDLLPGDVTGITVYDQRRGEFEFHQGPIFANVVLADEIN
;
A
#
# COMPACT_ATOMS: atom_id res chain seq x y z
N MET A 1 18.27 -20.03 12.18
CA MET A 1 19.25 -19.07 11.63
C MET A 1 19.36 -17.94 12.63
N THR A 2 20.54 -17.65 13.18
CA THR A 2 20.70 -16.65 14.25
C THR A 2 20.88 -15.27 13.62
N ILE A 3 20.03 -14.31 13.98
CA ILE A 3 20.16 -12.92 13.54
C ILE A 3 21.41 -12.31 14.18
N THR A 4 22.29 -11.71 13.38
CA THR A 4 23.49 -11.03 13.91
C THR A 4 23.12 -9.67 14.48
N GLN A 5 23.97 -9.14 15.38
CA GLN A 5 23.75 -7.81 15.94
C GLN A 5 23.78 -6.72 14.86
N GLU A 6 24.67 -6.85 13.88
CA GLU A 6 24.74 -5.97 12.71
C GLU A 6 23.42 -5.96 11.91
N GLN A 7 22.84 -7.13 11.63
CA GLN A 7 21.55 -7.25 10.95
C GLN A 7 20.42 -6.59 11.74
N SER A 8 20.39 -6.80 13.06
CA SER A 8 19.40 -6.18 13.94
C SER A 8 19.52 -4.65 13.96
N THR A 9 20.73 -4.11 14.04
CA THR A 9 20.98 -2.67 14.02
C THR A 9 20.59 -2.06 12.68
N TRP A 10 21.00 -2.68 11.57
CA TRP A 10 20.62 -2.22 10.23
C TRP A 10 19.10 -2.18 10.03
N PHE A 11 18.39 -3.23 10.47
CA PHE A 11 16.93 -3.28 10.38
C PHE A 11 16.30 -2.17 11.19
N HIS A 12 16.70 -2.01 12.45
CA HIS A 12 16.18 -0.98 13.33
C HIS A 12 16.36 0.43 12.74
N GLU A 13 17.57 0.77 12.28
CA GLU A 13 17.87 2.08 11.68
C GLU A 13 17.08 2.33 10.40
N THR A 14 16.99 1.34 9.52
CA THR A 14 16.22 1.43 8.28
C THR A 14 14.73 1.60 8.56
N PHE A 15 14.19 0.79 9.46
CA PHE A 15 12.79 0.83 9.85
C PHE A 15 12.42 2.17 10.48
N SER A 16 13.25 2.70 11.40
CA SER A 16 13.04 4.03 11.97
C SER A 16 13.03 5.12 10.91
N LYS A 17 13.95 5.08 9.93
CA LYS A 17 13.96 6.07 8.82
C LYS A 17 12.68 6.03 7.98
N LEU A 18 12.14 4.83 7.72
CA LEU A 18 10.88 4.68 6.99
C LEU A 18 9.70 5.28 7.78
N VAL A 19 9.62 4.99 9.08
CA VAL A 19 8.59 5.52 9.98
C VAL A 19 8.69 7.05 10.06
N ASP A 20 9.88 7.57 10.32
CA ASP A 20 10.12 9.01 10.48
C ASP A 20 9.78 9.78 9.21
N ASN A 21 10.05 9.22 8.02
CA ASN A 21 9.69 9.85 6.73
C ASN A 21 8.16 9.98 6.56
N VAL A 22 7.40 8.95 6.93
CA VAL A 22 5.92 8.98 6.85
C VAL A 22 5.33 9.91 7.90
N GLU A 23 5.94 9.99 9.10
CA GLU A 23 5.49 10.86 10.19
C GLU A 23 5.55 12.34 9.82
N GLN A 24 6.36 12.75 8.83
CA GLN A 24 6.38 14.12 8.32
C GLN A 24 5.05 14.56 7.68
N VAL A 25 4.24 13.61 7.19
CA VAL A 25 2.97 13.89 6.50
C VAL A 25 1.75 13.30 7.21
N VAL A 26 1.94 12.29 8.07
CA VAL A 26 0.89 11.73 8.92
C VAL A 26 1.24 11.98 10.40
N LEU A 27 0.87 13.15 10.89
CA LEU A 27 1.26 13.65 12.21
C LEU A 27 0.56 12.91 13.36
N GLY A 28 1.31 12.61 14.44
CA GLY A 28 0.76 12.09 15.69
C GLY A 28 0.25 10.65 15.61
N LYS A 29 0.61 9.90 14.57
CA LYS A 29 0.15 8.53 14.31
C LYS A 29 1.32 7.53 14.23
N ARG A 30 2.46 7.82 14.88
CA ARG A 30 3.68 6.98 14.84
C ARG A 30 3.39 5.49 15.03
N HIS A 31 2.64 5.13 16.06
CA HIS A 31 2.30 3.73 16.33
C HIS A 31 1.56 3.05 15.17
N VAL A 32 0.64 3.75 14.51
CA VAL A 32 -0.08 3.24 13.32
C VAL A 32 0.89 3.05 12.14
N ILE A 33 1.82 3.99 11.95
CA ILE A 33 2.85 3.92 10.90
C ILE A 33 3.77 2.71 11.14
N GLU A 34 4.21 2.49 12.39
CA GLU A 34 5.02 1.33 12.78
C GLU A 34 4.27 0.01 12.52
N LEU A 35 2.99 -0.09 12.90
CA LEU A 35 2.17 -1.26 12.60
C LEU A 35 2.00 -1.48 11.09
N ALA A 36 1.82 -0.41 10.32
CA ALA A 36 1.67 -0.50 8.87
C ALA A 36 2.95 -1.00 8.19
N PHE A 37 4.13 -0.50 8.56
CA PHE A 37 5.39 -1.04 8.06
C PHE A 37 5.66 -2.45 8.56
N THR A 38 5.28 -2.79 9.79
CA THR A 38 5.36 -4.16 10.32
C THR A 38 4.53 -5.11 9.47
N ALA A 39 3.28 -4.73 9.13
CA ALA A 39 2.43 -5.50 8.24
C ALA A 39 3.06 -5.65 6.85
N MET A 40 3.60 -4.58 6.28
CA MET A 40 4.27 -4.62 4.96
C MET A 40 5.46 -5.58 4.93
N VAL A 41 6.40 -5.50 5.89
CA VAL A 41 7.60 -6.35 5.89
C VAL A 41 7.31 -7.80 6.28
N SER A 42 6.14 -8.06 6.88
CA SER A 42 5.64 -9.41 7.15
C SER A 42 4.71 -9.95 6.07
N GLU A 43 4.58 -9.24 4.94
CA GLU A 43 3.69 -9.59 3.83
C GLU A 43 2.21 -9.73 4.24
N GLY A 44 1.81 -9.01 5.30
CA GLY A 44 0.45 -8.99 5.82
C GLY A 44 -0.41 -7.84 5.27
N HIS A 45 -1.67 -7.81 5.71
CA HIS A 45 -2.63 -6.75 5.39
C HIS A 45 -3.12 -6.08 6.67
N LEU A 46 -3.43 -4.78 6.56
CA LEU A 46 -3.86 -3.96 7.69
C LEU A 46 -5.30 -3.48 7.47
N LEU A 47 -6.17 -3.74 8.45
CA LEU A 47 -7.49 -3.13 8.53
C LEU A 47 -7.40 -1.83 9.34
N LEU A 48 -7.84 -0.72 8.75
CA LEU A 48 -7.85 0.60 9.39
C LEU A 48 -9.29 1.01 9.70
N GLU A 49 -9.72 0.81 10.95
CA GLU A 49 -10.99 1.33 11.46
C GLU A 49 -10.79 2.76 11.98
N ASP A 50 -11.19 3.75 11.19
CA ASP A 50 -11.08 5.16 11.59
C ASP A 50 -12.07 6.03 10.80
N PHE A 51 -12.36 7.22 11.31
CA PHE A 51 -13.28 8.16 10.67
C PHE A 51 -12.78 8.64 9.29
N PRO A 52 -13.66 9.13 8.40
CA PRO A 52 -13.25 9.77 7.15
C PRO A 52 -12.30 10.95 7.40
N GLY A 53 -11.32 11.13 6.51
CA GLY A 53 -10.39 12.27 6.57
C GLY A 53 -9.22 12.13 7.54
N THR A 54 -9.00 10.96 8.16
CA THR A 54 -7.91 10.77 9.15
C THR A 54 -6.53 10.45 8.56
N GLY A 55 -6.33 10.73 7.28
CA GLY A 55 -5.01 10.59 6.64
C GLY A 55 -4.71 9.20 6.07
N LYS A 56 -5.69 8.29 5.95
CA LYS A 56 -5.53 6.95 5.34
C LYS A 56 -4.88 7.00 3.94
N THR A 57 -5.35 7.91 3.08
CA THR A 57 -4.77 8.13 1.74
C THR A 57 -3.33 8.64 1.81
N SER A 58 -3.05 9.57 2.73
CA SER A 58 -1.70 10.10 2.94
C SER A 58 -0.75 9.02 3.43
N LEU A 59 -1.20 8.16 4.35
CA LEU A 59 -0.44 7.02 4.86
C LEU A 59 -0.05 6.06 3.73
N ALA A 60 -1.02 5.58 2.96
CA ALA A 60 -0.78 4.64 1.87
C ALA A 60 0.21 5.18 0.82
N ARG A 61 0.02 6.45 0.42
CA ARG A 61 0.90 7.13 -0.55
C ARG A 61 2.30 7.32 0.00
N ALA A 62 2.43 7.81 1.24
CA ALA A 62 3.72 8.05 1.87
C ALA A 62 4.49 6.75 2.07
N MET A 63 3.83 5.67 2.48
CA MET A 63 4.44 4.35 2.59
C MET A 63 4.99 3.85 1.25
N GLY A 64 4.20 3.91 0.18
CA GLY A 64 4.64 3.52 -1.15
C GLY A 64 5.87 4.32 -1.61
N GLN A 65 5.85 5.64 -1.41
CA GLN A 65 6.99 6.51 -1.74
C GLN A 65 8.24 6.23 -0.90
N SER A 66 8.09 5.98 0.41
CA SER A 66 9.20 5.67 1.32
C SER A 66 10.00 4.43 0.91
N VAL A 67 9.34 3.46 0.28
CA VAL A 67 9.97 2.21 -0.21
C VAL A 67 10.28 2.24 -1.71
N GLN A 68 10.18 3.41 -2.36
CA GLN A 68 10.32 3.56 -3.81
C GLN A 68 9.37 2.66 -4.62
N GLY A 69 8.22 2.32 -4.03
CA GLY A 69 7.16 1.52 -4.63
C GLY A 69 6.03 2.37 -5.20
N THR A 70 5.02 1.69 -5.72
CA THR A 70 3.78 2.29 -6.20
C THR A 70 2.69 2.19 -5.13
N SER A 71 1.76 3.15 -5.18
CA SER A 71 0.55 3.11 -4.36
C SER A 71 -0.67 3.35 -5.23
N SER A 72 -1.76 2.63 -4.97
CA SER A 72 -3.06 2.85 -5.61
C SER A 72 -4.16 2.98 -4.56
N ARG A 73 -5.30 3.53 -4.98
CA ARG A 73 -6.51 3.60 -4.16
C ARG A 73 -7.66 2.98 -4.93
N ILE A 74 -8.40 2.10 -4.26
CA ILE A 74 -9.63 1.50 -4.73
C ILE A 74 -10.73 1.99 -3.82
N GLN A 75 -11.68 2.72 -4.37
CA GLN A 75 -12.91 3.05 -3.67
C GLN A 75 -13.86 1.88 -3.87
N PHE A 76 -14.21 1.17 -2.81
CA PHE A 76 -15.23 0.14 -2.89
C PHE A 76 -16.60 0.81 -2.97
N THR A 77 -17.40 0.31 -3.90
CA THR A 77 -18.79 0.70 -4.10
C THR A 77 -19.59 -0.56 -4.40
N PRO A 78 -20.91 -0.59 -4.15
CA PRO A 78 -21.74 -1.79 -4.35
C PRO A 78 -21.76 -2.30 -5.80
N ASP A 79 -21.42 -1.44 -6.76
CA ASP A 79 -21.40 -1.72 -8.20
C ASP A 79 -20.00 -2.09 -8.73
N LEU A 80 -18.95 -2.01 -7.92
CA LEU A 80 -17.59 -2.32 -8.32
C LEU A 80 -17.47 -3.80 -8.73
N LEU A 81 -17.01 -4.07 -9.95
CA LEU A 81 -16.85 -5.43 -10.45
C LEU A 81 -15.45 -5.97 -10.12
N PRO A 82 -15.28 -7.30 -10.00
CA PRO A 82 -13.95 -7.90 -9.78
C PRO A 82 -12.91 -7.50 -10.85
N GLY A 83 -13.35 -7.32 -12.10
CA GLY A 83 -12.49 -6.85 -13.20
C GLY A 83 -11.99 -5.42 -13.03
N ASP A 84 -12.74 -4.55 -12.35
CA ASP A 84 -12.31 -3.17 -12.08
C ASP A 84 -11.16 -3.12 -11.06
N VAL A 85 -11.02 -4.15 -10.24
CA VAL A 85 -9.95 -4.31 -9.24
C VAL A 85 -8.76 -5.07 -9.84
N THR A 86 -9.05 -6.23 -10.45
CA THR A 86 -8.05 -7.18 -10.94
C THR A 86 -7.58 -6.92 -12.36
N GLY A 87 -8.22 -6.00 -13.09
CA GLY A 87 -7.92 -5.73 -14.49
C GLY A 87 -8.79 -6.53 -15.46
N ILE A 88 -8.74 -6.12 -16.72
CA ILE A 88 -9.55 -6.67 -17.81
C ILE A 88 -8.69 -6.92 -19.05
N THR A 89 -9.12 -7.86 -19.89
CA THR A 89 -8.51 -8.07 -21.20
C THR A 89 -9.33 -7.35 -22.26
N VAL A 90 -8.68 -6.44 -23.00
CA VAL A 90 -9.31 -5.59 -24.02
C VAL A 90 -8.75 -5.97 -25.38
N TYR A 91 -9.60 -6.04 -26.40
CA TYR A 91 -9.16 -6.28 -27.77
C TYR A 91 -8.69 -4.97 -28.41
N ASP A 92 -7.39 -4.88 -28.75
CA ASP A 92 -6.83 -3.77 -29.52
C ASP A 92 -7.07 -4.01 -31.03
N GLN A 93 -8.02 -3.27 -31.59
CA GLN A 93 -8.38 -3.37 -33.01
C GLN A 93 -7.25 -2.99 -33.97
N ARG A 94 -6.31 -2.14 -33.56
CA ARG A 94 -5.18 -1.72 -34.41
C ARG A 94 -4.15 -2.83 -34.53
N ARG A 95 -3.97 -3.61 -33.47
CA ARG A 95 -2.98 -4.70 -33.39
C ARG A 95 -3.59 -6.06 -33.72
N GLY A 96 -4.91 -6.21 -33.60
CA GLY A 96 -5.61 -7.47 -33.80
C GLY A 96 -5.41 -8.46 -32.66
N GLU A 97 -5.08 -7.98 -31.47
CA GLU A 97 -4.65 -8.78 -30.33
C GLU A 97 -5.43 -8.42 -29.07
N PHE A 98 -5.53 -9.36 -28.14
CA PHE A 98 -6.08 -9.13 -26.80
C PHE A 98 -4.96 -8.68 -25.86
N GLU A 99 -5.09 -7.50 -25.26
CA GLU A 99 -4.14 -6.91 -24.32
C GLU A 99 -4.74 -6.86 -22.90
N PHE A 100 -3.95 -7.27 -21.91
CA PHE A 100 -4.37 -7.20 -20.51
C PHE A 100 -4.04 -5.83 -19.92
N HIS A 101 -5.07 -5.15 -19.43
CA HIS A 101 -4.94 -3.91 -18.69
C HIS A 101 -5.00 -4.20 -17.19
N GLN A 102 -3.87 -3.99 -16.52
CA GLN A 102 -3.76 -4.16 -15.06
C GLN A 102 -4.72 -3.24 -14.33
N GLY A 103 -5.47 -3.81 -13.39
CA GLY A 103 -6.31 -3.04 -12.46
C GLY A 103 -5.49 -2.35 -11.36
N PRO A 104 -6.13 -1.56 -10.50
CA PRO A 104 -5.47 -0.84 -9.42
C PRO A 104 -4.86 -1.76 -8.35
N ILE A 105 -5.22 -3.06 -8.29
CA ILE A 105 -4.61 -3.99 -7.33
C ILE A 105 -3.11 -4.20 -7.57
N PHE A 106 -2.60 -3.90 -8.78
CA PHE A 106 -1.18 -4.06 -9.13
C PHE A 106 -0.35 -2.86 -8.63
N ALA A 107 -0.21 -2.74 -7.31
CA ALA A 107 0.67 -1.78 -6.66
C ALA A 107 1.35 -2.40 -5.43
N ASN A 108 2.44 -1.79 -4.95
CA ASN A 108 3.09 -2.25 -3.71
C ASN A 108 2.22 -1.95 -2.48
N VAL A 109 1.47 -0.84 -2.51
CA VAL A 109 0.51 -0.47 -1.47
C VAL A 109 -0.84 -0.18 -2.12
N VAL A 110 -1.87 -0.92 -1.72
CA VAL A 110 -3.24 -0.70 -2.20
C VAL A 110 -4.09 -0.24 -1.02
N LEU A 111 -4.66 0.96 -1.10
CA LEU A 111 -5.69 1.42 -0.17
C LEU A 111 -7.06 0.99 -0.68
N ALA A 112 -7.65 -0.02 -0.06
CA ALA A 112 -9.05 -0.39 -0.23
C ALA A 112 -9.92 0.45 0.73
N ASP A 113 -10.56 1.49 0.19
CA ASP A 113 -11.37 2.44 0.96
C ASP A 113 -12.86 2.04 0.91
N GLU A 114 -13.58 2.21 2.01
CA GLU A 114 -15.00 1.82 2.19
C GLU A 114 -15.33 0.38 1.76
N ILE A 115 -14.49 -0.57 2.18
CA ILE A 115 -14.64 -2.01 1.84
C ILE A 115 -15.92 -2.68 2.39
N ASN A 116 -16.64 -1.99 3.29
CA ASN A 116 -17.78 -2.51 4.04
C ASN A 116 -19.10 -2.47 3.27
#